data_AF-A0A2R4FSD6-F1
#
_entry.id   AF-A0A2R4FSD6-F1
#
_cell.length_a   1.000
_cell.length_b   1.000
_cell.length_c   1.000
_cell.angle_alpha   90.00
_cell.angle_beta   90.00
_cell.angle_gamma   90.00
#
_symmetry.space_group_name_H-M   'P 1'
#
loop_
_entity.id
_entity.type
_entity.pdbx_description
1 polymer ?
#
loop_
_entity_poly.entity_id
_entity_poly.type
_entity_poly.pdbx_seq_one_letter_code
_entity_poly.pdbx_strand_id
1 'polypeptide(L)'
;MFTPPAPGNPPAVRNDQVDPHQCRSGAPHGGPAGVWATAGLFDAVLFDRDGTLVHDVPYNGDPRLVRPMPGAREALDRLRAAGLRLGVVTNQSGVARGRFSSADLARVNARVDELLGPFDTWQVCPHAEAAPGEPGCRCRKPAPGMVWDAARALGTEPTRCVLVGDIGADMTAAGAAGASAVLVPTPATRPDEVAAAPAVTGDLRGAVDLILRRHRSALAGPAPGVPGRRPRCVLVARPDSAGDVLVTGPAIRAVAAGADRVVLLCGPRGRAAAELLPGVDELVEWRLPWIDPEPGPVDRAEVDRLTARLAATGAEEAVLFTSFHQSALPLALVLRMAGVGRIAAISPDYPGSLLDVRHRVSPGIPEAERALSLAAAAGFVLPAGDEPVLRLRAGADAPAADGALPDPGYVVLHPGSSVQARACPPDLCAEIVAALTGAGHRVVVTGGPGERSLTARVAGGTGIDLGGQTSLTGLAAIIARAGCLVVGNTGPAHLAAALGVPVVSLFAPTVPFGQWGPYRVPTVRLGAAVAGCRHTRATTCPVPGHPCLSGIEPAEVVEAVRLLGAAPTAPPPVAALPPLAPALAGVEEVRS
;
A
#
# COMPACT_ATOMS: atom_id res chain seq x y z
N MET A 1 15.04 -40.08 -47.51
CA MET A 1 15.92 -38.89 -47.41
C MET A 1 15.02 -37.67 -47.40
N PHE A 2 14.70 -37.16 -46.22
CA PHE A 2 13.96 -35.90 -46.07
C PHE A 2 14.82 -34.98 -45.20
N THR A 3 15.25 -33.88 -45.80
CA THR A 3 15.98 -32.78 -45.16
C THR A 3 14.97 -31.95 -44.34
N PRO A 4 15.29 -31.51 -43.11
CA PRO A 4 14.42 -30.62 -42.35
C PRO A 4 14.62 -29.15 -42.78
N PRO A 5 13.58 -28.29 -42.70
CA PRO A 5 13.76 -26.84 -42.89
C PRO A 5 14.25 -26.17 -41.60
N ALA A 6 15.01 -25.08 -41.77
CA ALA A 6 15.64 -24.28 -40.73
C ALA A 6 14.64 -23.52 -39.82
N PRO A 7 15.03 -23.11 -38.60
CA PRO A 7 14.13 -22.45 -37.65
C PRO A 7 13.94 -20.96 -38.00
N GLY A 8 12.74 -20.61 -38.47
CA GLY A 8 12.27 -19.23 -38.60
C GLY A 8 11.46 -18.82 -37.37
N ASN A 9 11.73 -17.63 -36.84
CA ASN A 9 11.04 -17.00 -35.71
C ASN A 9 9.51 -16.92 -35.95
N PRO A 10 8.64 -17.20 -34.96
CA PRO A 10 7.19 -17.05 -35.13
C PRO A 10 6.77 -15.57 -35.19
N PRO A 11 5.82 -15.19 -36.05
CA PRO A 11 5.34 -13.81 -36.16
C PRO A 11 4.40 -13.44 -35.00
N ALA A 12 4.39 -12.15 -34.65
CA ALA A 12 3.53 -11.57 -33.63
C ALA A 12 2.04 -11.79 -33.95
N VAL A 13 1.30 -12.35 -32.99
CA VAL A 13 -0.14 -12.55 -33.08
C VAL A 13 -0.84 -11.19 -33.01
N ARG A 14 -1.42 -10.76 -34.14
CA ARG A 14 -2.41 -9.67 -34.19
C ARG A 14 -3.73 -10.18 -33.62
N ASN A 15 -4.21 -9.53 -32.57
CA ASN A 15 -5.39 -9.92 -31.82
C ASN A 15 -6.58 -9.05 -32.27
N ASP A 16 -7.08 -9.25 -33.49
CA ASP A 16 -8.25 -8.53 -34.02
C ASP A 16 -9.17 -9.49 -34.78
N GLN A 17 -9.85 -10.43 -34.08
CA GLN A 17 -11.12 -11.03 -34.53
C GLN A 17 -11.94 -11.50 -33.32
N VAL A 18 -12.96 -10.73 -32.94
CA VAL A 18 -14.00 -11.15 -31.99
C VAL A 18 -15.13 -11.78 -32.80
N ASP A 19 -15.42 -13.05 -32.51
CA ASP A 19 -16.47 -13.85 -33.14
C ASP A 19 -17.88 -13.24 -32.86
N PRO A 20 -18.70 -12.94 -33.90
CA PRO A 20 -20.01 -12.31 -33.76
C PRO A 20 -21.11 -13.16 -33.08
N HIS A 21 -20.86 -14.42 -32.71
CA HIS A 21 -21.87 -15.29 -32.10
C HIS A 21 -21.91 -15.29 -30.55
N GLN A 22 -21.09 -14.47 -29.88
CA GLN A 22 -21.01 -14.38 -28.40
C GLN A 22 -21.89 -13.30 -27.73
N CYS A 23 -22.99 -12.85 -28.34
CA CYS A 23 -23.86 -11.82 -27.75
C CYS A 23 -25.30 -12.27 -27.53
N ARG A 24 -25.55 -13.01 -26.45
CA ARG A 24 -26.87 -13.05 -25.78
C ARG A 24 -26.75 -13.22 -24.27
N SER A 25 -26.44 -12.12 -23.57
CA SER A 25 -26.98 -11.82 -22.23
C SER A 25 -26.66 -10.37 -21.85
N GLY A 26 -27.71 -9.54 -21.78
CA GLY A 26 -27.76 -8.27 -21.05
C GLY A 26 -26.80 -7.16 -21.45
N ALA A 27 -27.08 -6.46 -22.57
CA ALA A 27 -26.51 -5.14 -22.81
C ALA A 27 -27.09 -4.12 -21.80
N PRO A 28 -26.28 -3.26 -21.16
CA PRO A 28 -26.77 -2.08 -20.48
C PRO A 28 -27.09 -1.01 -21.54
N HIS A 29 -28.34 -0.57 -21.60
CA HIS A 29 -28.73 0.58 -22.40
C HIS A 29 -28.23 1.88 -21.74
N GLY A 30 -27.46 2.70 -22.48
CA GLY A 30 -27.46 4.16 -22.34
C GLY A 30 -26.11 4.90 -22.23
N GLY A 31 -25.59 5.41 -23.36
CA GLY A 31 -24.85 6.68 -23.49
C GLY A 31 -23.33 6.74 -23.15
N PRO A 32 -22.56 7.67 -23.75
CA PRO A 32 -21.13 7.85 -23.47
C PRO A 32 -20.96 8.59 -22.14
N ALA A 33 -21.02 7.87 -21.02
CA ALA A 33 -20.66 8.39 -19.71
C ALA A 33 -19.13 8.32 -19.54
N GLY A 34 -18.44 9.42 -19.84
CA GLY A 34 -16.99 9.53 -19.73
C GLY A 34 -16.49 9.40 -18.29
N VAL A 35 -15.44 8.60 -18.08
CA VAL A 35 -14.41 8.56 -17.00
C VAL A 35 -14.86 8.64 -15.51
N TRP A 36 -16.11 8.95 -15.23
CA TRP A 36 -16.70 9.17 -13.92
C TRP A 36 -17.40 7.93 -13.34
N ALA A 37 -17.40 6.83 -14.12
CA ALA A 37 -18.24 5.66 -13.91
C ALA A 37 -17.57 4.48 -13.16
N THR A 38 -16.26 4.50 -12.92
CA THR A 38 -15.61 3.41 -12.16
C THR A 38 -15.53 3.74 -10.67
N ALA A 39 -16.21 2.94 -9.85
CA ALA A 39 -16.13 2.96 -8.40
C ALA A 39 -14.71 2.55 -7.94
N GLY A 40 -13.79 3.51 -7.85
CA GLY A 40 -12.43 3.34 -7.37
C GLY A 40 -12.14 4.24 -6.16
N LEU A 41 -11.24 3.79 -5.28
CA LEU A 41 -10.76 4.59 -4.15
C LEU A 41 -9.70 5.59 -4.61
N PHE A 42 -9.90 6.85 -4.20
CA PHE A 42 -8.93 7.91 -4.40
C PHE A 42 -7.77 7.81 -3.40
N ASP A 43 -6.56 8.06 -3.89
CA ASP A 43 -5.33 8.18 -3.08
C ASP A 43 -4.96 9.64 -2.81
N ALA A 44 -5.42 10.54 -3.68
CA ALA A 44 -5.06 11.95 -3.64
C ALA A 44 -6.15 12.85 -4.21
N VAL A 45 -6.23 14.07 -3.68
CA VAL A 45 -7.02 15.16 -4.24
C VAL A 45 -6.05 16.27 -4.66
N LEU A 46 -6.13 16.62 -5.93
CA LEU A 46 -5.38 17.70 -6.55
C LEU A 46 -6.30 18.92 -6.62
N PHE A 47 -5.78 20.10 -6.35
CA PHE A 47 -6.54 21.34 -6.38
C PHE A 47 -5.91 22.34 -7.34
N ASP A 48 -6.72 23.06 -8.11
CA ASP A 48 -6.29 24.38 -8.55
C ASP A 48 -6.15 25.31 -7.33
N ARG A 49 -5.27 26.31 -7.44
CA ARG A 49 -5.00 27.26 -6.37
C ARG A 49 -6.01 28.40 -6.38
N ASP A 50 -6.11 29.11 -7.49
CA ASP A 50 -6.79 30.40 -7.60
C ASP A 50 -8.25 30.17 -7.97
N GLY A 51 -9.19 30.81 -7.28
CA GLY A 51 -10.63 30.55 -7.48
C GLY A 51 -11.14 29.26 -6.80
N THR A 52 -10.25 28.31 -6.49
CA THR A 52 -10.59 27.04 -5.82
C THR A 52 -10.18 27.01 -4.34
N LEU A 53 -8.89 27.17 -4.02
CA LEU A 53 -8.39 27.15 -2.63
C LEU A 53 -8.34 28.55 -2.01
N VAL A 54 -7.95 29.54 -2.81
CA VAL A 54 -7.86 30.94 -2.43
C VAL A 54 -8.58 31.81 -3.45
N HIS A 55 -8.96 33.02 -3.07
CA HIS A 55 -9.56 33.97 -4.01
C HIS A 55 -8.64 34.23 -5.21
N ASP A 56 -9.20 34.20 -6.42
CA ASP A 56 -8.45 34.55 -7.63
C ASP A 56 -8.13 36.06 -7.63
N VAL A 57 -6.84 36.36 -7.55
CA VAL A 57 -6.28 37.70 -7.68
C VAL A 57 -5.38 37.68 -8.92
N PRO A 58 -5.74 38.42 -10.00
CA PRO A 58 -5.00 38.37 -11.25
C PRO A 58 -3.51 38.66 -11.08
N TYR A 59 -2.67 37.71 -11.51
CA TYR A 59 -1.21 37.78 -11.43
C TYR A 59 -0.66 38.08 -10.02
N ASN A 60 -1.20 37.42 -9.00
CA ASN A 60 -0.79 37.64 -7.62
C ASN A 60 0.66 37.18 -7.32
N GLY A 61 1.55 38.14 -7.11
CA GLY A 61 2.90 37.94 -6.56
C GLY A 61 3.06 38.41 -5.10
N ASP A 62 1.98 38.81 -4.42
CA ASP A 62 2.03 39.36 -3.06
C ASP A 62 1.36 38.38 -2.06
N PRO A 63 2.12 37.78 -1.13
CA PRO A 63 1.58 36.89 -0.10
C PRO A 63 0.46 37.51 0.73
N ARG A 64 0.42 38.84 0.90
CA ARG A 64 -0.59 39.54 1.70
C ARG A 64 -1.99 39.51 1.06
N LEU A 65 -2.07 39.23 -0.24
CA LEU A 65 -3.33 39.13 -0.97
C LEU A 65 -3.92 37.71 -0.92
N VAL A 66 -3.20 36.74 -0.37
CA VAL A 66 -3.68 35.36 -0.21
C VAL A 66 -4.81 35.33 0.81
N ARG A 67 -6.02 35.04 0.34
CA ARG A 67 -7.23 34.88 1.16
C ARG A 67 -7.85 33.52 0.86
N PRO A 68 -7.98 32.61 1.84
CA PRO A 68 -8.64 31.32 1.64
C PRO A 68 -10.09 31.46 1.21
N MET A 69 -10.54 30.54 0.36
CA MET A 69 -11.96 30.40 0.06
C MET A 69 -12.75 29.98 1.31
N PRO A 70 -14.02 30.38 1.45
CA PRO A 70 -14.85 30.00 2.60
C PRO A 70 -14.86 28.49 2.83
N GLY A 71 -14.52 28.06 4.04
CA GLY A 71 -14.51 26.65 4.43
C GLY A 71 -13.35 25.81 3.88
N ALA A 72 -12.37 26.40 3.18
CA ALA A 72 -11.27 25.66 2.57
C ALA A 72 -10.45 24.85 3.59
N ARG A 73 -10.06 25.44 4.73
CA ARG A 73 -9.30 24.73 5.77
C ARG A 73 -10.05 23.50 6.27
N GLU A 74 -11.31 23.66 6.66
CA GLU A 74 -12.15 22.57 7.14
C GLU A 74 -12.31 21.45 6.08
N ALA A 75 -12.51 21.83 4.81
CA ALA A 75 -12.64 20.89 3.71
C ALA A 75 -11.35 20.05 3.52
N LEU A 76 -10.18 20.69 3.55
CA LEU A 76 -8.89 20.01 3.43
C LEU A 76 -8.60 19.11 4.64
N ASP A 77 -8.90 19.58 5.85
CA ASP A 77 -8.69 18.81 7.08
C ASP A 77 -9.54 17.53 7.10
N ARG A 78 -10.76 17.58 6.54
CA ARG A 78 -11.61 16.38 6.37
C ARG A 78 -11.02 15.37 5.38
N LEU A 79 -10.39 15.83 4.31
CA LEU A 79 -9.70 14.93 3.36
C LEU A 79 -8.46 14.30 4.00
N ARG A 80 -7.67 15.07 4.75
CA ARG A 80 -6.52 14.55 5.53
C ARG A 80 -6.96 13.50 6.54
N ALA A 81 -8.03 13.77 7.28
CA ALA A 81 -8.60 12.81 8.24
C ALA A 81 -9.07 11.51 7.58
N ALA A 82 -9.46 11.56 6.30
CA ALA A 82 -9.79 10.38 5.50
C ALA A 82 -8.55 9.66 4.93
N GLY A 83 -7.34 10.16 5.18
CA GLY A 83 -6.08 9.60 4.70
C GLY A 83 -5.72 9.97 3.25
N LEU A 84 -6.38 10.97 2.67
CA LEU A 84 -6.12 11.41 1.30
C LEU A 84 -4.97 12.42 1.26
N ARG A 85 -4.04 12.23 0.32
CA ARG A 85 -2.94 13.15 0.06
C ARG A 85 -3.42 14.35 -0.75
N LEU A 86 -2.90 15.53 -0.45
CA LEU A 86 -3.35 16.79 -1.03
C LEU A 86 -2.24 17.39 -1.89
N GLY A 87 -2.53 17.64 -3.16
CA GLY A 87 -1.62 18.30 -4.09
C GLY A 87 -2.20 19.58 -4.67
N VAL A 88 -1.35 20.53 -5.02
CA VAL A 88 -1.75 21.73 -5.76
C VAL A 88 -1.22 21.65 -7.19
N VAL A 89 -2.08 21.93 -8.17
CA VAL A 89 -1.75 21.96 -9.60
C VAL A 89 -2.23 23.28 -10.17
N THR A 90 -1.31 24.20 -10.52
CA THR A 90 -1.70 25.58 -10.85
C THR A 90 -0.94 26.20 -12.03
N ASN A 91 -1.66 26.99 -12.84
CA ASN A 91 -1.13 27.74 -13.98
C ASN A 91 -0.70 29.16 -13.55
N GLN A 92 0.60 29.45 -13.51
CA GLN A 92 1.17 30.71 -13.00
C GLN A 92 1.95 31.48 -14.08
N SER A 93 1.24 31.84 -15.16
CA SER A 93 1.85 32.51 -16.32
C SER A 93 2.40 33.92 -16.05
N GLY A 94 2.09 34.51 -14.89
CA GLY A 94 2.63 35.81 -14.49
C GLY A 94 4.16 35.82 -14.42
N VAL A 95 4.79 34.66 -14.16
CA VAL A 95 6.25 34.51 -14.18
C VAL A 95 6.81 34.74 -15.58
N ALA A 96 6.36 33.96 -16.57
CA ALA A 96 6.80 34.13 -17.96
C ALA A 96 6.44 35.51 -18.55
N ARG A 97 5.40 36.16 -18.02
CA ARG A 97 4.95 37.50 -18.41
C ARG A 97 5.68 38.64 -17.69
N GLY A 98 6.63 38.34 -16.79
CA GLY A 98 7.37 39.34 -16.03
C GLY A 98 6.50 40.16 -15.06
N ARG A 99 5.35 39.64 -14.62
CA ARG A 99 4.45 40.30 -13.66
C ARG A 99 4.92 40.13 -12.21
N PHE A 100 5.59 39.02 -11.92
CA PHE A 100 6.25 38.73 -10.65
C PHE A 100 7.33 37.67 -10.86
N SER A 101 8.29 37.58 -9.93
CA SER A 101 9.39 36.62 -10.00
C SER A 101 9.01 35.23 -9.48
N SER A 102 9.80 34.20 -9.80
CA SER A 102 9.65 32.86 -9.21
C SER A 102 9.79 32.88 -7.68
N ALA A 103 10.59 33.81 -7.14
CA ALA A 103 10.73 33.99 -5.69
C ALA A 103 9.46 34.57 -5.06
N ASP A 104 8.79 35.51 -5.75
CA ASP A 104 7.51 36.05 -5.31
C ASP A 104 6.43 34.97 -5.28
N LEU A 105 6.39 34.14 -6.34
CA LEU A 105 5.49 32.99 -6.41
C LEU A 105 5.75 31.98 -5.27
N ALA A 106 7.01 31.69 -4.97
CA ALA A 106 7.35 30.80 -3.86
C ALA A 106 6.84 31.34 -2.51
N ARG A 107 6.94 32.66 -2.27
CA ARG A 107 6.40 33.28 -1.05
C ARG A 107 4.87 33.23 -1.01
N VAL A 108 4.19 33.41 -2.14
CA VAL A 108 2.73 33.26 -2.23
C VAL A 108 2.32 31.83 -1.90
N ASN A 109 2.98 30.83 -2.50
CA ASN A 109 2.68 29.42 -2.22
C ASN A 109 2.97 29.04 -0.76
N ALA A 110 4.08 29.53 -0.19
CA ALA A 110 4.40 29.34 1.23
C ALA A 110 3.31 29.90 2.16
N ARG A 111 2.72 31.06 1.80
CA ARG A 111 1.59 31.62 2.54
C ARG A 111 0.31 30.79 2.41
N VAL A 112 0.09 30.17 1.25
CA VAL A 112 -1.02 29.21 1.08
C VAL A 112 -0.79 27.98 1.96
N ASP A 113 0.44 27.43 2.02
CA ASP A 113 0.80 26.33 2.90
C ASP A 113 0.63 26.69 4.39
N GLU A 114 1.04 27.88 4.80
CA GLU A 114 0.85 28.35 6.18
C GLU A 114 -0.64 28.37 6.56
N LEU A 115 -1.51 28.83 5.65
CA LEU A 115 -2.94 28.98 5.91
C LEU A 115 -3.73 27.69 5.75
N LEU A 116 -3.38 26.85 4.78
CA LEU A 116 -4.20 25.72 4.31
C LEU A 116 -3.46 24.38 4.28
N GLY A 117 -2.14 24.39 4.37
CA GLY A 117 -1.28 23.22 4.31
C GLY A 117 -1.34 22.33 5.57
N PRO A 118 -0.48 21.29 5.61
CA PRO A 118 0.54 20.99 4.60
C PRO A 118 -0.06 20.39 3.30
N PHE A 119 0.54 20.71 2.15
CA PHE A 119 0.32 19.97 0.89
C PHE A 119 1.48 19.01 0.63
N ASP A 120 1.16 17.80 0.16
CA ASP A 120 2.13 16.75 -0.15
C ASP A 120 2.90 17.03 -1.45
N THR A 121 2.34 17.85 -2.35
CA THR A 121 3.03 18.24 -3.60
C THR A 121 2.51 19.55 -4.18
N TRP A 122 3.42 20.31 -4.81
CA TRP A 122 3.12 21.50 -5.60
C TRP A 122 3.59 21.32 -7.03
N GLN A 123 2.67 21.38 -7.99
CA GLN A 123 2.95 21.35 -9.43
C GLN A 123 2.54 22.70 -10.02
N VAL A 124 3.54 23.44 -10.49
CA VAL A 124 3.36 24.83 -10.93
C VAL A 124 3.85 24.98 -12.36
N CYS A 125 2.99 25.49 -13.23
CA CYS A 125 3.37 25.86 -14.59
C CYS A 125 3.66 27.36 -14.67
N PRO A 126 4.93 27.81 -14.83
CA PRO A 126 5.27 29.22 -14.94
C PRO A 126 5.06 29.79 -16.36
N HIS A 127 4.75 28.94 -17.34
CA HIS A 127 4.77 29.28 -18.76
C HIS A 127 3.52 30.07 -19.22
N ALA A 128 3.73 30.95 -20.19
CA ALA A 128 2.66 31.60 -20.94
C ALA A 128 1.97 30.63 -21.91
N GLU A 129 0.82 31.03 -22.46
CA GLU A 129 0.21 30.34 -23.60
C GLU A 129 1.18 30.33 -24.79
N ALA A 130 1.20 29.20 -25.52
CA ALA A 130 1.94 29.12 -26.77
C ALA A 130 1.28 30.00 -27.84
N ALA A 131 2.11 30.54 -28.73
CA ALA A 131 1.62 31.24 -29.91
C ALA A 131 0.86 30.25 -30.84
N PRO A 132 -0.11 30.74 -31.63
CA PRO A 132 -0.80 29.90 -32.60
C PRO A 132 0.19 29.18 -33.52
N GLY A 133 0.12 27.85 -33.58
CA GLY A 133 1.01 27.02 -34.40
C GLY A 133 2.29 26.53 -33.71
N GLU A 134 2.58 26.96 -32.48
CA GLU A 134 3.71 26.47 -31.68
C GLU A 134 3.30 25.36 -30.71
N PRO A 135 4.17 24.37 -30.43
CA PRO A 135 3.90 23.33 -29.45
C PRO A 135 3.84 23.94 -28.04
N GLY A 136 2.71 23.76 -27.34
CA GLY A 136 2.55 24.21 -25.96
C GLY A 136 3.37 23.41 -24.94
N CYS A 137 3.58 23.98 -23.73
CA CYS A 137 4.18 23.22 -22.63
C CYS A 137 3.29 22.02 -22.29
N ARG A 138 3.92 20.86 -22.08
CA ARG A 138 3.25 19.65 -21.53
C ARG A 138 2.55 19.89 -20.19
N CYS A 139 3.00 20.91 -19.46
CA CYS A 139 2.64 21.20 -18.07
C CYS A 139 1.39 22.08 -17.93
N ARG A 140 1.18 23.05 -18.83
CA ARG A 140 0.12 24.07 -18.68
C ARG A 140 -1.24 23.41 -18.91
N LYS A 141 -2.14 23.46 -17.91
CA LYS A 141 -3.54 23.02 -18.10
C LYS A 141 -4.14 23.82 -19.26
N PRO A 142 -4.78 23.18 -20.26
CA PRO A 142 -5.42 21.85 -20.20
C PRO A 142 -4.53 20.62 -20.47
N ALA A 143 -3.23 20.77 -20.69
CA ALA A 143 -2.33 19.63 -20.81
C ALA A 143 -2.22 18.85 -19.48
N PRO A 144 -2.12 17.51 -19.51
CA PRO A 144 -2.18 16.66 -18.31
C PRO A 144 -0.86 16.59 -17.51
N GLY A 145 0.21 17.25 -17.97
CA GLY A 145 1.56 17.02 -17.43
C GLY A 145 1.69 17.26 -15.93
N MET A 146 1.10 18.32 -15.40
CA MET A 146 1.14 18.56 -13.95
C MET A 146 0.33 17.53 -13.15
N VAL A 147 -0.74 16.96 -13.70
CA VAL A 147 -1.51 15.89 -13.03
C VAL A 147 -0.67 14.61 -12.96
N TRP A 148 0.05 14.26 -14.03
CA TRP A 148 0.98 13.13 -14.04
C TRP A 148 2.16 13.33 -13.09
N ASP A 149 2.74 14.53 -13.05
CA ASP A 149 3.86 14.85 -12.18
C ASP A 149 3.41 14.85 -10.71
N ALA A 150 2.20 15.35 -10.39
CA ALA A 150 1.60 15.24 -9.07
C ALA A 150 1.41 13.77 -8.64
N ALA A 151 0.77 12.95 -9.49
CA ALA A 151 0.54 11.53 -9.18
C ALA A 151 1.87 10.80 -8.90
N ARG A 152 2.91 11.08 -9.70
CA ARG A 152 4.25 10.51 -9.51
C ARG A 152 4.88 10.94 -8.19
N ALA A 153 4.85 12.23 -7.86
CA ALA A 153 5.39 12.76 -6.61
C ALA A 153 4.69 12.16 -5.39
N LEU A 154 3.38 11.94 -5.50
CA LEU A 154 2.56 11.28 -4.49
C LEU A 154 2.70 9.76 -4.53
N GLY A 155 3.46 9.15 -5.45
CA GLY A 155 3.57 7.69 -5.54
C GLY A 155 2.23 6.98 -5.80
N THR A 156 1.33 7.60 -6.58
CA THR A 156 0.05 7.04 -7.02
C THR A 156 -0.09 7.10 -8.55
N GLU A 157 -1.22 6.64 -9.07
CA GLU A 157 -1.60 6.68 -10.49
C GLU A 157 -2.64 7.81 -10.71
N PRO A 158 -2.64 8.48 -11.89
CA PRO A 158 -3.61 9.54 -12.19
C PRO A 158 -5.07 9.12 -12.05
N THR A 159 -5.39 7.86 -12.38
CA THR A 159 -6.73 7.26 -12.24
C THR A 159 -7.22 7.17 -10.80
N ARG A 160 -6.34 7.36 -9.82
CA ARG A 160 -6.64 7.40 -8.38
C ARG A 160 -6.58 8.81 -7.79
N CYS A 161 -6.50 9.82 -8.66
CA CYS A 161 -6.56 11.23 -8.27
C CYS A 161 -7.93 11.82 -8.65
N VAL A 162 -8.37 12.80 -7.86
CA VAL A 162 -9.44 13.74 -8.24
C VAL A 162 -8.82 15.11 -8.38
N LEU A 163 -9.00 15.78 -9.53
CA LEU A 163 -8.68 17.19 -9.66
C LEU A 163 -9.94 18.02 -9.40
N VAL A 164 -9.85 18.92 -8.42
CA VAL A 164 -10.86 19.94 -8.11
C VAL A 164 -10.37 21.28 -8.65
N GLY A 165 -11.18 21.94 -9.46
CA GLY A 165 -10.83 23.22 -10.06
C GLY A 165 -12.08 24.02 -10.41
N ASP A 166 -11.91 25.29 -10.77
CA ASP A 166 -13.00 26.22 -11.03
C ASP A 166 -13.22 26.51 -12.51
N ILE A 167 -12.32 26.06 -13.40
CA ILE A 167 -12.42 26.31 -14.84
C ILE A 167 -12.34 25.02 -15.67
N GLY A 168 -12.85 25.09 -16.90
CA GLY A 168 -12.87 23.95 -17.83
C GLY A 168 -11.48 23.39 -18.16
N ALA A 169 -10.42 24.21 -18.10
CA ALA A 169 -9.05 23.74 -18.33
C ALA A 169 -8.60 22.69 -17.30
N ASP A 170 -9.11 22.76 -16.07
CA ASP A 170 -8.87 21.75 -15.03
C ASP A 170 -9.53 20.43 -15.38
N MET A 171 -10.79 20.50 -15.81
CA MET A 171 -11.57 19.32 -16.18
C MET A 171 -10.94 18.59 -17.36
N THR A 172 -10.48 19.33 -18.37
CA THR A 172 -9.78 18.76 -19.52
C THR A 172 -8.43 18.14 -19.13
N ALA A 173 -7.65 18.80 -18.26
CA ALA A 173 -6.38 18.25 -17.79
C ALA A 173 -6.57 16.96 -16.99
N ALA A 174 -7.59 16.91 -16.13
CA ALA A 174 -7.95 15.71 -15.38
C ALA A 174 -8.35 14.56 -16.32
N GLY A 175 -9.28 14.83 -17.24
CA GLY A 175 -9.76 13.83 -18.21
C GLY A 175 -8.64 13.29 -19.10
N ALA A 176 -7.77 14.16 -19.62
CA ALA A 176 -6.62 13.78 -20.42
C ALA A 176 -5.58 12.96 -19.64
N ALA A 177 -5.47 13.18 -18.32
CA ALA A 177 -4.62 12.39 -17.45
C ALA A 177 -5.24 11.05 -17.03
N GLY A 178 -6.56 10.86 -17.22
CA GLY A 178 -7.33 9.73 -16.70
C GLY A 178 -7.81 9.90 -15.26
N ALA A 179 -7.69 11.09 -14.68
CA ALA A 179 -8.14 11.43 -13.33
C ALA A 179 -9.65 11.76 -13.30
N SER A 180 -10.27 11.64 -12.12
CA SER A 180 -11.60 12.19 -11.88
C SER A 180 -11.54 13.72 -11.76
N ALA A 181 -12.64 14.41 -12.07
CA ALA A 181 -12.63 15.88 -12.22
C ALA A 181 -13.89 16.56 -11.68
N VAL A 182 -13.77 17.33 -10.60
CA VAL A 182 -14.89 18.05 -9.96
C VAL A 182 -14.75 19.54 -10.21
N LEU A 183 -15.73 20.15 -10.88
CA LEU A 183 -15.77 21.59 -11.08
C LEU A 183 -16.47 22.28 -9.88
N VAL A 184 -15.83 23.30 -9.34
CA VAL A 184 -16.41 24.21 -8.33
C VAL A 184 -16.55 25.60 -8.97
N PRO A 185 -17.73 25.96 -9.48
CA PRO A 185 -17.89 27.18 -10.27
C PRO A 185 -17.77 28.43 -9.39
N THR A 186 -17.08 29.42 -9.91
CA THR A 186 -17.04 30.79 -9.41
C THR A 186 -17.89 31.70 -10.31
N PRO A 187 -18.14 32.97 -9.95
CA PRO A 187 -18.78 33.92 -10.86
C PRO A 187 -18.04 34.13 -12.19
N ALA A 188 -16.76 33.75 -12.27
CA ALA A 188 -15.95 33.84 -13.49
C ALA A 188 -16.05 32.56 -14.36
N THR A 189 -16.54 31.45 -13.82
CA THR A 189 -16.68 30.18 -14.55
C THR A 189 -17.74 30.31 -15.63
N ARG A 190 -17.40 29.89 -16.85
CA ARG A 190 -18.31 30.02 -18.01
C ARG A 190 -19.43 28.97 -17.95
N PRO A 191 -20.67 29.31 -18.32
CA PRO A 191 -21.79 28.36 -18.34
C PRO A 191 -21.52 27.08 -19.15
N ASP A 192 -20.83 27.21 -20.29
CA ASP A 192 -20.46 26.08 -21.14
C ASP A 192 -19.47 25.12 -20.46
N GLU A 193 -18.57 25.65 -19.62
CA GLU A 193 -17.62 24.85 -18.84
C GLU A 193 -18.35 24.08 -17.73
N VAL A 194 -19.35 24.71 -17.11
CA VAL A 194 -20.23 24.04 -16.14
C VAL A 194 -21.02 22.91 -16.80
N ALA A 195 -21.57 23.15 -17.99
CA ALA A 195 -22.34 22.15 -18.73
C ALA A 195 -21.48 20.97 -19.21
N ALA A 196 -20.21 21.22 -19.56
CA ALA A 196 -19.28 20.20 -20.03
C ALA A 196 -18.56 19.45 -18.88
N ALA A 197 -18.59 19.97 -17.66
CA ALA A 197 -17.88 19.37 -16.54
C ALA A 197 -18.51 18.03 -16.13
N PRO A 198 -17.70 16.99 -15.93
CA PRO A 198 -18.24 15.67 -15.66
C PRO A 198 -18.81 15.53 -14.22
N ALA A 199 -18.46 16.43 -13.31
CA ALA A 199 -19.30 16.75 -12.15
C ALA A 199 -19.12 18.19 -11.69
N VAL A 200 -20.17 18.72 -11.07
CA VAL A 200 -20.23 20.09 -10.57
C VAL A 200 -20.76 20.09 -9.15
N THR A 201 -20.13 20.86 -8.27
CA THR A 201 -20.61 21.12 -6.90
C THR A 201 -20.59 22.61 -6.62
N GLY A 202 -21.55 23.13 -5.88
CA GLY A 202 -21.71 24.58 -5.68
C GLY A 202 -20.56 25.27 -4.95
N ASP A 203 -19.78 24.54 -4.14
CA ASP A 203 -18.61 25.04 -3.43
C ASP A 203 -17.59 23.91 -3.15
N LEU A 204 -16.46 24.28 -2.56
CA LEU A 204 -15.38 23.35 -2.20
C LEU A 204 -15.83 22.32 -1.14
N ARG A 205 -16.76 22.67 -0.24
CA ARG A 205 -17.31 21.73 0.75
C ARG A 205 -18.11 20.63 0.07
N GLY A 206 -18.95 20.99 -0.90
CA GLY A 206 -19.71 20.06 -1.72
C GLY A 206 -18.81 19.14 -2.53
N ALA A 207 -17.71 19.65 -3.08
CA ALA A 207 -16.70 18.83 -3.76
C ALA A 207 -16.11 17.78 -2.82
N VAL A 208 -15.70 18.18 -1.62
CA VAL A 208 -15.18 17.28 -0.59
C VAL A 208 -16.22 16.26 -0.13
N ASP A 209 -17.48 16.66 0.05
CA ASP A 209 -18.56 15.75 0.41
C ASP A 209 -18.78 14.68 -0.65
N LEU A 210 -18.74 15.07 -1.93
CA LEU A 210 -18.86 14.15 -3.06
C LEU A 210 -17.69 13.15 -3.09
N ILE A 211 -16.46 13.65 -2.92
CA ILE A 211 -15.23 12.84 -2.89
C ILE A 211 -15.28 11.85 -1.73
N LEU A 212 -15.55 12.31 -0.51
CA LEU A 212 -15.59 11.47 0.69
C LEU A 212 -16.75 10.47 0.69
N ARG A 213 -17.88 10.83 0.08
CA ARG A 213 -19.00 9.90 -0.10
C ARG A 213 -18.60 8.76 -1.03
N ARG A 214 -18.01 9.07 -2.19
CA ARG A 214 -17.53 8.05 -3.14
C ARG A 214 -16.43 7.20 -2.55
N HIS A 215 -15.48 7.83 -1.84
CA HIS A 215 -14.40 7.13 -1.15
C HIS A 215 -14.97 6.12 -0.12
N ARG A 216 -15.95 6.53 0.69
CA ARG A 216 -16.64 5.61 1.61
C ARG A 216 -17.44 4.53 0.90
N SER A 217 -18.17 4.85 -0.17
CA SER A 217 -18.94 3.85 -0.93
C SER A 217 -18.03 2.82 -1.61
N ALA A 218 -16.86 3.22 -2.09
CA ALA A 218 -15.89 2.28 -2.64
C ALA A 218 -15.28 1.37 -1.56
N LEU A 219 -15.12 1.85 -0.32
CA LEU A 219 -14.77 0.99 0.83
C LEU A 219 -15.94 0.11 1.29
N ALA A 220 -17.17 0.61 1.21
CA ALA A 220 -18.37 -0.04 1.73
C ALA A 220 -19.04 -1.01 0.74
N GLY A 221 -18.56 -1.11 -0.51
CA GLY A 221 -19.16 -1.95 -1.55
C GLY A 221 -20.56 -1.51 -1.99
N PRO A 222 -21.25 -2.28 -2.87
CA PRO A 222 -22.67 -2.04 -3.15
C PRO A 222 -23.47 -2.11 -1.84
N ALA A 223 -24.54 -1.31 -1.75
CA ALA A 223 -25.43 -1.30 -0.58
C ALA A 223 -25.80 -2.74 -0.19
N PRO A 224 -25.80 -3.09 1.11
CA PRO A 224 -26.10 -4.44 1.54
C PRO A 224 -27.43 -4.86 0.92
N GLY A 225 -27.40 -6.00 0.22
CA GLY A 225 -28.63 -6.68 -0.17
C GLY A 225 -29.51 -6.85 1.07
N VAL A 226 -30.82 -6.84 0.85
CA VAL A 226 -31.91 -7.12 1.82
C VAL A 226 -31.39 -7.89 3.03
N PRO A 227 -31.59 -7.42 4.29
CA PRO A 227 -30.96 -7.99 5.48
C PRO A 227 -31.14 -9.51 5.51
N GLY A 228 -30.08 -10.20 5.11
CA GLY A 228 -30.00 -11.64 5.09
C GLY A 228 -29.76 -12.16 6.49
N ARG A 229 -30.22 -13.38 6.75
CA ARG A 229 -29.88 -14.14 7.96
C ARG A 229 -28.37 -14.12 8.17
N ARG A 230 -27.91 -13.81 9.39
CA ARG A 230 -26.51 -13.90 9.79
C ARG A 230 -26.02 -15.34 9.59
N PRO A 231 -24.96 -15.60 8.78
CA PRO A 231 -24.45 -16.95 8.58
C PRO A 231 -23.85 -17.50 9.87
N ARG A 232 -24.12 -18.79 10.12
CA ARG A 232 -23.64 -19.47 11.35
C ARG A 232 -22.13 -19.70 11.33
N CYS A 233 -21.58 -19.98 10.16
CA CYS A 233 -20.16 -20.25 9.97
C CYS A 233 -19.73 -19.75 8.60
N VAL A 234 -18.73 -18.85 8.57
CA VAL A 234 -18.11 -18.34 7.35
C VAL A 234 -16.66 -18.79 7.30
N LEU A 235 -16.28 -19.40 6.18
CA LEU A 235 -14.88 -19.74 5.90
C LEU A 235 -14.21 -18.57 5.19
N VAL A 236 -13.14 -18.07 5.77
CA VAL A 236 -12.25 -17.10 5.11
C VAL A 236 -11.01 -17.84 4.63
N ALA A 237 -10.57 -17.60 3.39
CA ALA A 237 -9.32 -18.17 2.89
C ALA A 237 -8.29 -17.08 2.60
N ARG A 238 -7.12 -17.17 3.25
CA ARG A 238 -5.90 -16.42 2.91
C ARG A 238 -4.70 -17.36 3.10
N PRO A 239 -4.45 -18.29 2.15
CA PRO A 239 -3.48 -19.36 2.28
C PRO A 239 -2.00 -18.93 2.12
N ASP A 240 -1.76 -17.64 1.90
CA ASP A 240 -0.47 -17.02 1.60
C ASP A 240 0.48 -16.87 2.80
N SER A 241 1.48 -16.00 2.66
CA SER A 241 2.49 -15.72 3.68
C SER A 241 1.96 -14.83 4.82
N ALA A 242 2.73 -14.71 5.91
CA ALA A 242 2.36 -13.89 7.06
C ALA A 242 1.95 -12.44 6.71
N GLY A 243 2.64 -11.78 5.77
CA GLY A 243 2.30 -10.43 5.34
C GLY A 243 0.93 -10.35 4.69
N ASP A 244 0.63 -11.30 3.80
CA ASP A 244 -0.65 -11.41 3.10
C ASP A 244 -1.81 -11.66 4.06
N VAL A 245 -1.59 -12.46 5.11
CA VAL A 245 -2.57 -12.70 6.18
C VAL A 245 -2.82 -11.43 6.98
N LEU A 246 -1.77 -10.75 7.43
CA LEU A 246 -1.87 -9.52 8.23
C LEU A 246 -2.65 -8.40 7.51
N VAL A 247 -2.36 -8.15 6.23
CA VAL A 247 -3.07 -7.10 5.46
C VAL A 247 -4.54 -7.42 5.24
N THR A 248 -4.95 -8.69 5.34
CA THR A 248 -6.35 -9.12 5.21
C THR A 248 -7.14 -8.93 6.52
N GLY A 249 -6.46 -8.62 7.63
CA GLY A 249 -7.05 -8.48 8.97
C GLY A 249 -8.32 -7.61 9.05
N PRO A 250 -8.37 -6.40 8.45
CA PRO A 250 -9.59 -5.57 8.45
C PRO A 250 -10.80 -6.27 7.80
N ALA A 251 -10.58 -6.98 6.69
CA ALA A 251 -11.64 -7.70 6.01
C ALA A 251 -12.13 -8.90 6.83
N ILE A 252 -11.23 -9.60 7.52
CA ILE A 252 -11.58 -10.69 8.45
C ILE A 252 -12.44 -10.15 9.61
N ARG A 253 -12.11 -8.98 10.18
CA ARG A 253 -12.96 -8.35 11.20
C ARG A 253 -14.36 -8.00 10.68
N ALA A 254 -14.45 -7.51 9.44
CA ALA A 254 -15.75 -7.25 8.81
C ALA A 254 -16.59 -8.53 8.69
N VAL A 255 -15.98 -9.65 8.28
CA VAL A 255 -16.63 -10.97 8.24
C VAL A 255 -17.06 -11.40 9.64
N ALA A 256 -16.18 -11.28 10.64
CA ALA A 256 -16.48 -11.65 12.03
C ALA A 256 -17.64 -10.83 12.64
N ALA A 257 -17.77 -9.55 12.27
CA ALA A 257 -18.91 -8.74 12.68
C ALA A 257 -20.24 -9.29 12.13
N GLY A 258 -20.23 -9.81 10.91
CA GLY A 258 -21.41 -10.34 10.23
C GLY A 258 -21.63 -11.86 10.33
N ALA A 259 -20.81 -12.60 11.08
CA ALA A 259 -20.92 -14.07 11.21
C ALA A 259 -20.92 -14.51 12.68
N ASP A 260 -21.55 -15.64 12.99
CA ASP A 260 -21.50 -16.22 14.35
C ASP A 260 -20.15 -16.91 14.65
N ARG A 261 -19.50 -17.43 13.61
CA ARG A 261 -18.20 -18.11 13.67
C ARG A 261 -17.41 -17.90 12.38
N VAL A 262 -16.12 -17.61 12.50
CA VAL A 262 -15.17 -17.45 11.40
C VAL A 262 -14.10 -18.54 11.46
N VAL A 263 -13.99 -19.31 10.38
CA VAL A 263 -12.93 -20.29 10.17
C VAL A 263 -11.95 -19.73 9.16
N LEU A 264 -10.68 -19.56 9.53
CA LEU A 264 -9.64 -19.09 8.63
C LEU A 264 -8.82 -20.27 8.09
N LEU A 265 -8.90 -20.50 6.77
CA LEU A 265 -8.00 -21.36 6.02
C LEU A 265 -6.72 -20.59 5.67
N CYS A 266 -5.59 -21.00 6.24
CA CYS A 266 -4.27 -20.41 5.99
C CYS A 266 -3.24 -21.48 5.59
N GLY A 267 -2.17 -21.06 4.91
CA GLY A 267 -1.03 -21.93 4.64
C GLY A 267 -0.03 -21.93 5.81
N PRO A 268 0.93 -22.89 5.82
CA PRO A 268 1.92 -22.98 6.89
C PRO A 268 2.74 -21.69 7.08
N ARG A 269 3.03 -20.98 5.98
CA ARG A 269 3.80 -19.70 6.00
C ARG A 269 3.01 -18.51 6.59
N GLY A 270 1.68 -18.63 6.67
CA GLY A 270 0.79 -17.59 7.21
C GLY A 270 0.20 -17.93 8.58
N ARG A 271 0.39 -19.16 9.07
CA ARG A 271 -0.22 -19.69 10.29
C ARG A 271 0.00 -18.81 11.52
N ALA A 272 1.25 -18.42 11.79
CA ALA A 272 1.58 -17.60 12.95
C ALA A 272 0.91 -16.22 12.90
N ALA A 273 0.77 -15.63 11.70
CA ALA A 273 0.04 -14.36 11.54
C ALA A 273 -1.45 -14.54 11.79
N ALA A 274 -2.01 -15.66 11.33
CA ALA A 274 -3.43 -15.99 11.49
C ALA A 274 -3.84 -16.11 12.97
N GLU A 275 -2.94 -16.60 13.84
CA GLU A 275 -3.15 -16.67 15.29
C GLU A 275 -3.22 -15.29 15.95
N LEU A 276 -2.52 -14.30 15.38
CA LEU A 276 -2.48 -12.94 15.90
C LEU A 276 -3.70 -12.10 15.47
N LEU A 277 -4.50 -12.55 14.51
CA LEU A 277 -5.60 -11.75 13.96
C LEU A 277 -6.87 -11.80 14.83
N PRO A 278 -7.48 -10.65 15.18
CA PRO A 278 -8.79 -10.63 15.82
C PRO A 278 -9.89 -11.13 14.86
N GLY A 279 -10.97 -11.70 15.41
CA GLY A 279 -12.12 -12.15 14.63
C GLY A 279 -11.96 -13.50 13.92
N VAL A 280 -11.07 -14.38 14.42
CA VAL A 280 -10.91 -15.75 13.92
C VAL A 280 -11.20 -16.74 15.04
N ASP A 281 -12.18 -17.61 14.87
CA ASP A 281 -12.59 -18.56 15.92
C ASP A 281 -11.89 -19.91 15.75
N GLU A 282 -11.64 -20.34 14.52
CA GLU A 282 -10.91 -21.57 14.21
C GLU A 282 -9.91 -21.36 13.07
N LEU A 283 -8.80 -22.09 13.14
CA LEU A 283 -7.76 -22.11 12.12
C LEU A 283 -7.70 -23.47 11.46
N VAL A 284 -7.76 -23.49 10.14
CA VAL A 284 -7.46 -24.67 9.31
C VAL A 284 -6.16 -24.38 8.58
N GLU A 285 -5.10 -25.08 8.98
CA GLU A 285 -3.83 -25.01 8.28
C GLU A 285 -3.79 -26.05 7.17
N TRP A 286 -3.53 -25.61 5.93
CA TRP A 286 -3.33 -26.53 4.82
C TRP A 286 -2.40 -25.97 3.76
N ARG A 287 -1.48 -26.79 3.24
CA ARG A 287 -0.64 -26.40 2.10
C ARG A 287 -1.42 -26.58 0.80
N LEU A 288 -1.68 -25.49 0.08
CA LEU A 288 -2.39 -25.51 -1.20
C LEU A 288 -1.39 -25.47 -2.37
N PRO A 289 -1.25 -26.53 -3.18
CA PRO A 289 -0.25 -26.58 -4.27
C PRO A 289 -0.41 -25.51 -5.35
N TRP A 290 -1.62 -24.94 -5.52
CA TRP A 290 -1.87 -23.85 -6.49
C TRP A 290 -1.63 -22.45 -5.91
N ILE A 291 -1.19 -22.35 -4.64
CA ILE A 291 -0.84 -21.08 -3.97
C ILE A 291 0.62 -21.08 -3.51
N ASP A 292 1.11 -22.22 -3.01
CA ASP A 292 2.45 -22.31 -2.42
C ASP A 292 3.51 -21.88 -3.45
N PRO A 293 4.46 -21.00 -3.06
CA PRO A 293 5.52 -20.55 -3.97
C PRO A 293 6.51 -21.66 -4.36
N GLU A 294 6.55 -22.76 -3.62
CA GLU A 294 7.30 -23.99 -3.93
C GLU A 294 6.29 -25.15 -4.05
N PRO A 295 5.49 -25.15 -5.13
CA PRO A 295 4.34 -26.03 -5.23
C PRO A 295 4.74 -27.50 -5.40
N GLY A 296 4.14 -28.37 -4.60
CA GLY A 296 4.14 -29.81 -4.84
C GLY A 296 3.15 -30.20 -5.94
N PRO A 297 3.06 -31.50 -6.31
CA PRO A 297 2.02 -31.97 -7.20
C PRO A 297 0.62 -31.82 -6.58
N VAL A 298 -0.41 -31.66 -7.42
CA VAL A 298 -1.81 -31.76 -6.99
C VAL A 298 -2.17 -33.24 -6.89
N ASP A 299 -2.27 -33.75 -5.67
CA ASP A 299 -2.62 -35.14 -5.38
C ASP A 299 -4.10 -35.31 -5.03
N ARG A 300 -4.74 -36.34 -5.58
CA ARG A 300 -6.17 -36.60 -5.37
C ARG A 300 -6.49 -36.91 -3.90
N ALA A 301 -5.70 -37.76 -3.25
CA ALA A 301 -5.98 -38.16 -1.87
C ALA A 301 -5.77 -36.99 -0.88
N GLU A 302 -4.85 -36.07 -1.18
CA GLU A 302 -4.71 -34.80 -0.44
C GLU A 302 -5.90 -33.86 -0.68
N VAL A 303 -6.39 -33.74 -1.91
CA VAL A 303 -7.58 -32.93 -2.23
C VAL A 303 -8.84 -33.51 -1.57
N ASP A 304 -9.01 -34.83 -1.56
CA ASP A 304 -10.14 -35.50 -0.89
C ASP A 304 -10.09 -35.26 0.63
N ARG A 305 -8.90 -35.33 1.24
CA ARG A 305 -8.71 -35.01 2.67
C ARG A 305 -8.98 -33.53 2.99
N LEU A 306 -8.51 -32.61 2.15
CA LEU A 306 -8.81 -31.18 2.27
C LEU A 306 -10.32 -30.95 2.18
N THR A 307 -10.99 -31.54 1.19
CA THR A 307 -12.44 -31.41 0.99
C THR A 307 -13.21 -31.89 2.21
N ALA A 308 -12.86 -33.05 2.75
CA ALA A 308 -13.47 -33.58 3.97
C ALA A 308 -13.22 -32.68 5.19
N ARG A 309 -11.99 -32.15 5.35
CA ARG A 309 -11.66 -31.21 6.43
C ARG A 309 -12.46 -29.92 6.32
N LEU A 310 -12.63 -29.37 5.12
CA LEU A 310 -13.42 -28.16 4.89
C LEU A 310 -14.92 -28.40 5.11
N ALA A 311 -15.45 -29.55 4.67
CA ALA A 311 -16.84 -29.93 4.93
C ALA A 311 -17.13 -30.04 6.44
N ALA A 312 -16.19 -30.59 7.22
CA ALA A 312 -16.31 -30.73 8.66
C ALA A 312 -16.36 -29.39 9.42
N THR A 313 -15.96 -28.28 8.79
CA THR A 313 -16.09 -26.94 9.40
C THR A 313 -17.55 -26.49 9.52
N GLY A 314 -18.45 -27.02 8.68
CA GLY A 314 -19.83 -26.61 8.60
C GLY A 314 -20.05 -25.22 8.00
N ALA A 315 -19.08 -24.71 7.22
CA ALA A 315 -19.17 -23.39 6.59
C ALA A 315 -20.32 -23.32 5.58
N GLU A 316 -21.23 -22.37 5.78
CA GLU A 316 -22.37 -22.11 4.88
C GLU A 316 -21.94 -21.17 3.73
N GLU A 317 -21.02 -20.25 4.04
CA GLU A 317 -20.45 -19.29 3.09
C GLU A 317 -18.92 -19.27 3.15
N ALA A 318 -18.28 -18.86 2.06
CA ALA A 318 -16.85 -18.63 2.00
C ALA A 318 -16.46 -17.31 1.31
N VAL A 319 -15.43 -16.64 1.83
CA VAL A 319 -14.81 -15.45 1.23
C VAL A 319 -13.33 -15.74 0.94
N LEU A 320 -12.96 -15.72 -0.34
CA LEU A 320 -11.63 -16.14 -0.81
C LEU A 320 -10.77 -14.92 -1.14
N PHE A 321 -9.86 -14.58 -0.23
CA PHE A 321 -8.89 -13.51 -0.41
C PHE A 321 -7.63 -14.03 -1.11
N THR A 322 -7.62 -13.99 -2.44
CA THR A 322 -6.40 -14.27 -3.21
C THR A 322 -5.59 -13.01 -3.45
N SER A 323 -4.30 -13.11 -3.70
CA SER A 323 -3.52 -12.02 -4.27
C SER A 323 -3.88 -11.78 -5.75
N PHE A 324 -3.59 -10.61 -6.32
CA PHE A 324 -3.99 -10.22 -7.69
C PHE A 324 -3.56 -11.14 -8.85
N HIS A 325 -2.64 -12.08 -8.59
CA HIS A 325 -2.03 -13.00 -9.57
C HIS A 325 -2.46 -14.46 -9.34
N GLN A 326 -3.25 -14.72 -8.30
CA GLN A 326 -3.71 -16.04 -7.93
C GLN A 326 -5.15 -16.25 -8.36
N SER A 327 -5.46 -17.48 -8.77
CA SER A 327 -6.83 -17.88 -9.05
C SER A 327 -7.53 -18.37 -7.79
N ALA A 328 -8.73 -17.85 -7.53
CA ALA A 328 -9.59 -18.36 -6.47
C ALA A 328 -10.35 -19.64 -6.88
N LEU A 329 -10.39 -19.95 -8.19
CA LEU A 329 -11.25 -21.00 -8.75
C LEU A 329 -10.90 -22.42 -8.29
N PRO A 330 -9.61 -22.82 -8.14
CA PRO A 330 -9.28 -24.15 -7.62
C PRO A 330 -9.85 -24.39 -6.22
N LEU A 331 -9.71 -23.41 -5.31
CA LEU A 331 -10.26 -23.52 -3.97
C LEU A 331 -11.79 -23.43 -3.98
N ALA A 332 -12.37 -22.59 -4.83
CA ALA A 332 -13.83 -22.51 -4.98
C ALA A 332 -14.43 -23.87 -5.42
N LEU A 333 -13.77 -24.59 -6.34
CA LEU A 333 -14.16 -25.94 -6.73
C LEU A 333 -14.16 -26.92 -5.54
N VAL A 334 -13.07 -26.91 -4.75
CA VAL A 334 -12.96 -27.75 -3.54
C VAL A 334 -14.06 -27.40 -2.54
N LEU A 335 -14.35 -26.12 -2.32
CA LEU A 335 -15.40 -25.67 -1.41
C LEU A 335 -16.81 -26.06 -1.90
N ARG A 336 -17.05 -26.05 -3.21
CA ARG A 336 -18.31 -26.58 -3.78
C ARG A 336 -18.46 -28.07 -3.51
N MET A 337 -17.39 -28.86 -3.67
CA MET A 337 -17.41 -30.29 -3.32
C MET A 337 -17.58 -30.51 -1.81
N ALA A 338 -17.10 -29.59 -0.98
CA ALA A 338 -17.31 -29.59 0.46
C ALA A 338 -18.71 -29.14 0.90
N GLY A 339 -19.58 -28.74 -0.05
CA GLY A 339 -20.97 -28.35 0.23
C GLY A 339 -21.18 -26.89 0.61
N VAL A 340 -20.20 -26.01 0.39
CA VAL A 340 -20.34 -24.56 0.68
C VAL A 340 -21.34 -23.93 -0.31
N GLY A 341 -22.40 -23.35 0.25
CA GLY A 341 -23.55 -22.84 -0.50
C GLY A 341 -23.31 -21.50 -1.19
N ARG A 342 -22.55 -20.59 -0.55
CA ARG A 342 -22.25 -19.27 -1.10
C ARG A 342 -20.75 -18.96 -1.09
N ILE A 343 -20.19 -18.56 -2.23
CA ILE A 343 -18.75 -18.28 -2.36
C ILE A 343 -18.53 -16.92 -3.02
N ALA A 344 -17.75 -16.07 -2.35
CA ALA A 344 -17.34 -14.76 -2.83
C ALA A 344 -15.82 -14.71 -3.07
N ALA A 345 -15.40 -14.19 -4.23
CA ALA A 345 -13.99 -13.97 -4.52
C ALA A 345 -13.78 -12.83 -5.52
N ILE A 346 -12.56 -12.27 -5.52
CA ILE A 346 -12.09 -11.45 -6.64
C ILE A 346 -11.62 -12.40 -7.74
N SER A 347 -12.19 -12.29 -8.94
CA SER A 347 -11.77 -13.10 -10.09
C SER A 347 -11.90 -12.36 -11.42
N PRO A 348 -10.80 -12.22 -12.19
CA PRO A 348 -10.86 -11.74 -13.58
C PRO A 348 -11.46 -12.80 -14.51
N ASP A 349 -11.41 -14.08 -14.15
CA ASP A 349 -11.86 -15.20 -14.97
C ASP A 349 -13.36 -15.47 -14.83
N TYR A 350 -13.97 -16.05 -15.87
CA TYR A 350 -15.34 -16.56 -15.80
C TYR A 350 -15.43 -17.73 -14.82
N PRO A 351 -16.22 -17.63 -13.73
CA PRO A 351 -16.21 -18.65 -12.67
C PRO A 351 -17.22 -19.78 -12.86
N GLY A 352 -18.11 -19.71 -13.86
CA GLY A 352 -19.27 -20.61 -13.92
C GLY A 352 -20.09 -20.56 -12.63
N SER A 353 -20.45 -21.72 -12.10
CA SER A 353 -21.17 -21.86 -10.82
C SER A 353 -20.27 -21.84 -9.58
N LEU A 354 -18.95 -21.66 -9.74
CA LEU A 354 -18.01 -21.73 -8.62
C LEU A 354 -18.10 -20.52 -7.68
N LEU A 355 -18.50 -19.35 -8.17
CA LEU A 355 -18.63 -18.12 -7.39
C LEU A 355 -20.04 -17.55 -7.53
N ASP A 356 -20.69 -17.27 -6.39
CA ASP A 356 -21.97 -16.54 -6.35
C ASP A 356 -21.75 -15.03 -6.39
N VAL A 357 -20.64 -14.58 -5.78
CA VAL A 357 -20.20 -13.18 -5.84
C VAL A 357 -18.84 -13.13 -6.52
N ARG A 358 -18.85 -12.70 -7.79
CA ARG A 358 -17.64 -12.40 -8.54
C ARG A 358 -17.33 -10.90 -8.42
N HIS A 359 -16.42 -10.55 -7.52
CA HIS A 359 -15.95 -9.18 -7.38
C HIS A 359 -14.83 -8.88 -8.38
N ARG A 360 -14.73 -7.63 -8.83
CA ARG A 360 -13.64 -7.13 -9.67
C ARG A 360 -13.16 -5.82 -9.10
N VAL A 361 -11.84 -5.64 -9.09
CA VAL A 361 -11.16 -4.47 -8.52
C VAL A 361 -10.15 -3.94 -9.52
N SER A 362 -9.94 -2.63 -9.50
CA SER A 362 -8.87 -2.01 -10.28
C SER A 362 -7.49 -2.42 -9.73
N PRO A 363 -6.46 -2.53 -10.61
CA PRO A 363 -5.09 -2.74 -10.15
C PRO A 363 -4.59 -1.60 -9.26
N GLY A 364 -3.63 -1.91 -8.38
CA GLY A 364 -2.90 -0.91 -7.59
C GLY A 364 -3.57 -0.42 -6.31
N ILE A 365 -4.78 -0.90 -5.99
CA ILE A 365 -5.45 -0.66 -4.70
C ILE A 365 -4.67 -1.35 -3.57
N PRO A 366 -4.45 -0.73 -2.39
CA PRO A 366 -3.86 -1.38 -1.22
C PRO A 366 -4.51 -2.73 -0.92
N GLU A 367 -3.71 -3.76 -0.60
CA GLU A 367 -4.26 -5.11 -0.38
C GLU A 367 -5.32 -5.15 0.74
N ALA A 368 -5.17 -4.32 1.79
CA ALA A 368 -6.16 -4.21 2.86
C ALA A 368 -7.51 -3.67 2.36
N GLU A 369 -7.49 -2.68 1.47
CA GLU A 369 -8.70 -2.09 0.85
C GLU A 369 -9.33 -3.05 -0.15
N ARG A 370 -8.49 -3.73 -0.93
CA ARG A 370 -8.92 -4.77 -1.86
C ARG A 370 -9.61 -5.93 -1.12
N ALA A 371 -9.10 -6.32 0.05
CA ALA A 371 -9.75 -7.31 0.90
C ALA A 371 -11.08 -6.77 1.46
N LEU A 372 -11.10 -5.54 1.98
CA LEU A 372 -12.33 -4.93 2.49
C LEU A 372 -13.41 -4.79 1.41
N SER A 373 -13.05 -4.43 0.18
CA SER A 373 -14.01 -4.31 -0.92
C SER A 373 -14.64 -5.65 -1.30
N LEU A 374 -13.87 -6.76 -1.22
CA LEU A 374 -14.41 -8.10 -1.39
C LEU A 374 -15.32 -8.51 -0.23
N ALA A 375 -14.93 -8.24 1.02
CA ALA A 375 -15.78 -8.51 2.18
C ALA A 375 -17.12 -7.76 2.05
N ALA A 376 -17.08 -6.49 1.66
CA ALA A 376 -18.25 -5.68 1.42
C ALA A 376 -19.12 -6.21 0.28
N ALA A 377 -18.53 -6.61 -0.85
CA ALA A 377 -19.25 -7.25 -1.95
C ALA A 377 -19.88 -8.60 -1.53
N ALA A 378 -19.27 -9.30 -0.58
CA ALA A 378 -19.82 -10.50 0.03
C ALA A 378 -20.94 -10.20 1.05
N GLY A 379 -21.16 -8.94 1.44
CA GLY A 379 -22.19 -8.51 2.39
C GLY A 379 -21.67 -8.25 3.81
N PHE A 380 -20.35 -8.27 4.01
CA PHE A 380 -19.71 -8.06 5.30
C PHE A 380 -19.06 -6.68 5.36
N VAL A 381 -19.50 -5.84 6.29
CA VAL A 381 -18.96 -4.49 6.49
C VAL A 381 -18.40 -4.34 7.90
N LEU A 382 -17.39 -3.48 8.05
CA LEU A 382 -16.88 -3.14 9.37
C LEU A 382 -18.00 -2.49 10.22
N PRO A 383 -18.07 -2.78 11.53
CA PRO A 383 -18.97 -2.09 12.45
C PRO A 383 -18.76 -0.57 12.42
N ALA A 384 -19.82 0.17 12.74
CA ALA A 384 -19.70 1.61 12.95
C ALA A 384 -18.67 1.91 14.05
N GLY A 385 -17.66 2.72 13.73
CA GLY A 385 -16.57 3.06 14.64
C GLY A 385 -15.37 2.10 14.61
N ASP A 386 -15.43 0.98 13.88
CA ASP A 386 -14.23 0.18 13.60
C ASP A 386 -13.48 0.77 12.40
N GLU A 387 -12.27 1.23 12.64
CA GLU A 387 -11.42 1.79 11.59
C GLU A 387 -10.86 0.70 10.69
N PRO A 388 -10.73 0.96 9.38
CA PRO A 388 -10.12 0.03 8.43
C PRO A 388 -8.59 0.08 8.57
N VAL A 389 -8.05 -0.33 9.72
CA VAL A 389 -6.60 -0.41 10.01
C VAL A 389 -6.22 -1.83 10.40
N LEU A 390 -4.95 -2.21 10.21
CA LEU A 390 -4.46 -3.51 10.68
C LEU A 390 -4.45 -3.51 12.21
N ARG A 391 -4.78 -4.67 12.81
CA ARG A 391 -4.79 -4.86 14.28
C ARG A 391 -4.40 -6.28 14.61
N LEU A 392 -3.76 -6.45 15.76
CA LEU A 392 -3.51 -7.75 16.39
C LEU A 392 -4.47 -7.96 17.58
N ARG A 393 -4.62 -9.19 18.05
CA ARG A 393 -5.35 -9.51 19.29
C ARG A 393 -4.68 -8.84 20.50
N ALA A 394 -5.50 -8.30 21.40
CA ALA A 394 -5.04 -7.83 22.70
C ALA A 394 -4.47 -9.00 23.53
N GLY A 395 -3.38 -8.76 24.27
CA GLY A 395 -2.74 -9.80 25.09
C GLY A 395 -1.81 -10.74 24.31
N ALA A 396 -1.34 -10.36 23.12
CA ALA A 396 -0.16 -10.97 22.49
C ALA A 396 1.14 -10.58 23.24
N ASP A 397 1.10 -10.61 24.57
CA ASP A 397 2.24 -10.45 25.45
C ASP A 397 3.08 -11.71 25.31
N ALA A 398 3.99 -11.70 24.35
CA ALA A 398 5.04 -12.72 24.28
C ALA A 398 5.89 -12.59 25.55
N PRO A 399 6.33 -13.72 26.15
CA PRO A 399 7.39 -13.66 27.15
C PRO A 399 8.56 -12.90 26.54
N ALA A 400 9.12 -11.97 27.32
CA ALA A 400 10.30 -11.20 26.92
C ALA A 400 11.31 -12.15 26.30
N ALA A 401 11.93 -11.75 25.17
CA ALA A 401 13.13 -12.42 24.72
C ALA A 401 14.05 -12.59 25.94
N ASP A 402 14.65 -13.77 26.11
CA ASP A 402 15.48 -14.08 27.29
C ASP A 402 16.72 -13.15 27.42
N GLY A 403 16.91 -12.21 26.48
CA GLY A 403 17.79 -11.05 26.59
C GLY A 403 17.04 -9.78 27.01
N ALA A 404 17.62 -9.02 27.95
CA ALA A 404 17.09 -7.74 28.39
C ALA A 404 16.90 -6.78 27.19
N LEU A 405 15.65 -6.57 26.79
CA LEU A 405 15.31 -5.56 25.78
C LEU A 405 15.70 -4.17 26.30
N PRO A 406 16.23 -3.29 25.45
CA PRO A 406 16.48 -1.91 25.83
C PRO A 406 15.16 -1.19 26.21
N ASP A 407 15.27 -0.05 26.90
CA ASP A 407 14.09 0.77 27.17
C ASP A 407 13.38 1.14 25.87
N PRO A 408 12.05 1.32 25.87
CA PRO A 408 11.29 1.66 24.67
C PRO A 408 11.85 2.86 23.88
N GLY A 409 11.53 2.90 22.59
CA GLY A 409 11.98 3.95 21.67
C GLY A 409 13.23 3.61 20.86
N TYR A 410 13.74 2.38 20.95
CA TYR A 410 14.80 1.89 20.07
C TYR A 410 14.34 1.75 18.61
N VAL A 411 15.29 1.69 17.69
CA VAL A 411 15.05 1.38 16.28
C VAL A 411 15.20 -0.12 16.07
N VAL A 412 14.21 -0.76 15.44
CA VAL A 412 14.34 -2.15 15.01
C VAL A 412 14.83 -2.18 13.57
N LEU A 413 15.83 -2.98 13.26
CA LEU A 413 16.21 -3.33 11.90
C LEU A 413 15.95 -4.81 11.65
N HIS A 414 15.18 -5.13 10.61
CA HIS A 414 14.91 -6.51 10.21
C HIS A 414 15.48 -6.76 8.80
N PRO A 415 16.64 -7.43 8.67
CA PRO A 415 17.29 -7.65 7.38
C PRO A 415 16.71 -8.83 6.59
N GLY A 416 15.95 -9.71 7.26
CA GLY A 416 15.39 -10.93 6.69
C GLY A 416 14.29 -10.69 5.65
N SER A 417 14.23 -11.58 4.66
CA SER A 417 13.18 -11.60 3.63
C SER A 417 13.00 -13.01 3.07
N SER A 418 11.75 -13.46 2.97
CA SER A 418 11.40 -14.72 2.28
C SER A 418 11.60 -14.66 0.77
N VAL A 419 11.80 -13.47 0.21
CA VAL A 419 12.02 -13.24 -1.22
C VAL A 419 13.37 -12.52 -1.40
N GLN A 420 14.33 -13.18 -2.04
CA GLN A 420 15.70 -12.68 -2.18
C GLN A 420 15.74 -11.30 -2.87
N ALA A 421 14.95 -11.10 -3.92
CA ALA A 421 14.87 -9.83 -4.65
C ALA A 421 14.33 -8.65 -3.84
N ARG A 422 13.87 -8.90 -2.60
CA ARG A 422 13.35 -7.90 -1.65
C ARG A 422 14.27 -7.71 -0.44
N ALA A 423 15.32 -8.51 -0.32
CA ALA A 423 16.28 -8.44 0.77
C ALA A 423 17.29 -7.32 0.52
N CYS A 424 17.41 -6.39 1.46
CA CYS A 424 18.51 -5.41 1.45
C CYS A 424 19.85 -6.15 1.60
N PRO A 425 20.90 -5.76 0.84
CA PRO A 425 22.22 -6.37 0.98
C PRO A 425 22.71 -6.35 2.44
N PRO A 426 23.25 -7.48 2.97
CA PRO A 426 23.65 -7.56 4.38
C PRO A 426 24.71 -6.53 4.79
N ASP A 427 25.66 -6.22 3.90
CA ASP A 427 26.71 -5.23 4.18
C ASP A 427 26.13 -3.83 4.34
N LEU A 428 25.21 -3.44 3.45
CA LEU A 428 24.47 -2.19 3.57
C LEU A 428 23.61 -2.15 4.84
N CYS A 429 22.96 -3.26 5.21
CA CYS A 429 22.24 -3.35 6.48
C CYS A 429 23.17 -3.10 7.68
N ALA A 430 24.39 -3.63 7.67
CA ALA A 430 25.37 -3.39 8.74
C ALA A 430 25.82 -1.92 8.79
N GLU A 431 26.03 -1.30 7.63
CA GLU A 431 26.34 0.13 7.52
C GLU A 431 25.19 1.00 8.05
N ILE A 432 23.94 0.62 7.79
CA ILE A 432 22.74 1.28 8.35
C ILE A 432 22.72 1.15 9.89
N VAL A 433 23.00 -0.03 10.44
CA VAL A 433 23.08 -0.23 11.90
C VAL A 433 24.16 0.69 12.50
N ALA A 434 25.34 0.75 11.89
CA ALA A 434 26.44 1.60 12.34
C ALA A 434 26.06 3.10 12.27
N ALA A 435 25.44 3.55 11.18
CA ALA A 435 25.01 4.93 11.01
C ALA A 435 23.94 5.35 12.03
N LEU A 436 22.93 4.52 12.25
CA LEU A 436 21.89 4.76 13.26
C LEU A 436 22.47 4.80 14.69
N THR A 437 23.40 3.89 14.99
CA THR A 437 24.09 3.87 16.29
C THR A 437 24.95 5.12 16.47
N GLY A 438 25.69 5.53 15.43
CA GLY A 438 26.49 6.76 15.43
C GLY A 438 25.66 8.03 15.58
N ALA A 439 24.39 8.01 15.14
CA ALA A 439 23.42 9.08 15.35
C ALA A 439 22.73 9.05 16.74
N GLY A 440 23.11 8.10 17.62
CA GLY A 440 22.61 8.01 18.99
C GLY A 440 21.32 7.19 19.14
N HIS A 441 20.99 6.31 18.20
CA HIS A 441 19.90 5.34 18.38
C HIS A 441 20.41 4.01 18.92
N ARG A 442 19.68 3.42 19.88
CA ARG A 442 19.80 1.99 20.17
C ARG A 442 19.16 1.20 19.03
N VAL A 443 19.92 0.31 18.41
CA VAL A 443 19.45 -0.49 17.27
C VAL A 443 19.32 -1.96 17.68
N VAL A 444 18.12 -2.52 17.50
CA VAL A 444 17.82 -3.93 17.73
C VAL A 444 17.69 -4.64 16.39
N VAL A 445 18.56 -5.62 16.14
CA VAL A 445 18.54 -6.43 14.92
C VAL A 445 17.73 -7.70 15.17
N THR A 446 16.71 -7.94 14.36
CA THR A 446 15.80 -9.09 14.49
C THR A 446 15.84 -9.98 13.25
N GLY A 447 15.47 -11.24 13.39
CA GLY A 447 15.46 -12.19 12.27
C GLY A 447 14.80 -13.51 12.68
N GLY A 448 14.24 -14.22 11.71
CA GLY A 448 13.57 -15.50 11.93
C GLY A 448 14.51 -16.60 12.44
N PRO A 449 13.98 -17.76 12.85
CA PRO A 449 14.74 -18.86 13.47
C PRO A 449 15.98 -19.34 12.69
N GLY A 450 15.96 -19.22 11.36
CA GLY A 450 17.06 -19.62 10.46
C GLY A 450 18.05 -18.50 10.12
N GLU A 451 17.90 -17.30 10.65
CA GLU A 451 18.63 -16.10 10.19
C GLU A 451 19.72 -15.63 11.17
N ARG A 452 20.11 -16.45 12.15
CA ARG A 452 21.14 -16.10 13.17
C ARG A 452 22.44 -15.57 12.58
N SER A 453 22.98 -16.23 11.56
CA SER A 453 24.24 -15.79 10.94
C SER A 453 24.09 -14.46 10.20
N LEU A 454 22.90 -14.21 9.63
CA LEU A 454 22.59 -12.94 8.94
C LEU A 454 22.50 -11.81 9.96
N THR A 455 21.77 -12.00 11.05
CA THR A 455 21.57 -10.96 12.06
C THR A 455 22.84 -10.63 12.81
N ALA A 456 23.67 -11.63 13.14
CA ALA A 456 24.96 -11.42 13.77
C ALA A 456 25.90 -10.58 12.88
N ARG A 457 25.93 -10.86 11.56
CA ARG A 457 26.70 -10.06 10.59
C ARG A 457 26.19 -8.62 10.54
N VAL A 458 24.88 -8.44 10.47
CA VAL A 458 24.24 -7.12 10.36
C VAL A 458 24.40 -6.31 11.65
N ALA A 459 24.38 -6.95 12.82
CA ALA A 459 24.60 -6.28 14.09
C ALA A 459 26.04 -5.77 14.23
N GLY A 460 27.03 -6.49 13.67
CA GLY A 460 28.42 -6.03 13.49
C GLY A 460 29.20 -5.68 14.77
N GLY A 461 28.58 -5.79 15.96
CA GLY A 461 29.11 -5.37 17.27
C GLY A 461 28.55 -4.05 17.82
N THR A 462 27.71 -3.34 17.05
CA THR A 462 27.09 -2.07 17.50
C THR A 462 25.59 -2.21 17.75
N GLY A 463 24.90 -3.09 17.02
CA GLY A 463 23.50 -3.44 17.25
C GLY A 463 23.31 -4.55 18.29
N ILE A 464 22.14 -4.58 18.91
CA ILE A 464 21.69 -5.67 19.79
C ILE A 464 21.09 -6.77 18.92
N ASP A 465 21.78 -7.90 18.79
CA ASP A 465 21.32 -9.05 18.00
C ASP A 465 20.33 -9.91 18.78
N LEU A 466 19.09 -10.00 18.28
CA LEU A 466 18.05 -10.91 18.78
C LEU A 466 17.64 -11.94 17.71
N GLY A 467 18.41 -12.06 16.63
CA GLY A 467 18.06 -12.95 15.54
C GLY A 467 18.03 -14.42 15.91
N GLY A 468 17.14 -15.17 15.27
CA GLY A 468 16.93 -16.58 15.55
C GLY A 468 16.23 -16.91 16.87
N GLN A 469 15.87 -15.89 17.66
CA GLN A 469 15.13 -16.02 18.91
C GLN A 469 13.73 -15.41 18.83
N THR A 470 13.35 -14.81 17.69
CA THR A 470 12.05 -14.15 17.52
C THR A 470 11.06 -15.03 16.77
N SER A 471 10.08 -15.57 17.48
CA SER A 471 8.80 -16.00 16.88
C SER A 471 8.05 -14.78 16.33
N LEU A 472 6.99 -14.97 15.53
CA LEU A 472 6.22 -13.81 15.03
C LEU A 472 5.60 -12.99 16.17
N THR A 473 5.13 -13.66 17.23
CA THR A 473 4.64 -13.01 18.46
C THR A 473 5.75 -12.28 19.19
N GLY A 474 6.94 -12.90 19.33
CA GLY A 474 8.11 -12.24 19.94
C GLY A 474 8.56 -11.01 19.15
N LEU A 475 8.55 -11.10 17.82
CA LEU A 475 8.83 -9.97 16.95
C LEU A 475 7.79 -8.85 17.11
N ALA A 476 6.50 -9.19 17.26
CA ALA A 476 5.45 -8.21 17.54
C ALA A 476 5.70 -7.46 18.85
N ALA A 477 6.06 -8.18 19.92
CA ALA A 477 6.38 -7.58 21.22
C ALA A 477 7.61 -6.64 21.15
N ILE A 478 8.63 -7.02 20.38
CA ILE A 478 9.81 -6.17 20.14
C ILE A 478 9.42 -4.92 19.35
N ILE A 479 8.63 -5.06 18.28
CA ILE A 479 8.21 -3.93 17.44
C ILE A 479 7.30 -2.98 18.23
N ALA A 480 6.39 -3.48 19.07
CA ALA A 480 5.44 -2.67 19.82
C ALA A 480 6.09 -1.63 20.75
N ARG A 481 7.36 -1.86 21.15
CA ARG A 481 8.14 -0.95 21.99
C ARG A 481 9.14 -0.10 21.20
N ALA A 482 9.22 -0.27 19.89
CA ALA A 482 10.14 0.44 19.02
C ALA A 482 9.63 1.85 18.71
N GLY A 483 10.55 2.81 18.53
CA GLY A 483 10.22 4.12 17.99
C GLY A 483 10.02 4.09 16.47
N CYS A 484 10.69 3.15 15.79
CA CYS A 484 10.60 2.96 14.34
C CYS A 484 11.09 1.57 13.94
N LEU A 485 10.56 1.02 12.85
CA LEU A 485 11.06 -0.18 12.18
C LEU A 485 11.73 0.18 10.84
N VAL A 486 12.94 -0.33 10.59
CA VAL A 486 13.64 -0.30 9.30
C VAL A 486 13.60 -1.71 8.70
N VAL A 487 12.98 -1.86 7.53
CA VAL A 487 12.73 -3.19 6.95
C VAL A 487 12.52 -3.15 5.44
N GLY A 488 12.80 -4.26 4.76
CA GLY A 488 12.41 -4.48 3.36
C GLY A 488 10.90 -4.65 3.16
N ASN A 489 10.46 -4.94 1.93
CA ASN A 489 9.05 -5.27 1.64
C ASN A 489 8.70 -6.71 2.04
N THR A 490 8.54 -6.92 3.35
CA THR A 490 8.35 -8.21 4.01
C THR A 490 7.28 -8.15 5.11
N GLY A 491 6.89 -9.32 5.65
CA GLY A 491 5.84 -9.45 6.66
C GLY A 491 5.97 -8.53 7.89
N PRO A 492 7.18 -8.33 8.48
CA PRO A 492 7.36 -7.42 9.61
C PRO A 492 6.94 -5.97 9.35
N ALA A 493 6.97 -5.48 8.11
CA ALA A 493 6.45 -4.16 7.76
C ALA A 493 4.94 -4.03 8.05
N HIS A 494 4.18 -5.09 7.75
CA HIS A 494 2.75 -5.14 8.04
C HIS A 494 2.46 -5.40 9.52
N LEU A 495 3.38 -6.06 10.22
CA LEU A 495 3.30 -6.25 11.66
C LEU A 495 3.47 -4.92 12.41
N ALA A 496 4.44 -4.09 12.00
CA ALA A 496 4.57 -2.71 12.50
C ALA A 496 3.34 -1.86 12.18
N ALA A 497 2.79 -1.98 10.97
CA ALA A 497 1.55 -1.29 10.61
C ALA A 497 0.36 -1.69 11.51
N ALA A 498 0.26 -2.96 11.88
CA ALA A 498 -0.78 -3.46 12.81
C ALA A 498 -0.61 -2.94 14.26
N LEU A 499 0.60 -2.51 14.62
CA LEU A 499 0.96 -1.98 15.94
C LEU A 499 1.01 -0.45 15.95
N GLY A 500 0.79 0.21 14.82
CA GLY A 500 0.90 1.67 14.69
C GLY A 500 2.33 2.21 14.75
N VAL A 501 3.34 1.35 14.54
CA VAL A 501 4.75 1.72 14.63
C VAL A 501 5.22 2.28 13.27
N PRO A 502 5.89 3.45 13.23
CA PRO A 502 6.42 4.02 12.00
C PRO A 502 7.40 3.10 11.26
N VAL A 503 7.41 3.17 9.92
CA VAL A 503 8.22 2.29 9.08
C VAL A 503 9.11 3.06 8.11
N VAL A 504 10.42 2.80 8.15
CA VAL A 504 11.32 3.07 7.02
C VAL A 504 11.35 1.83 6.13
N SER A 505 10.72 1.93 4.97
CA SER A 505 10.55 0.82 4.03
C SER A 505 11.65 0.85 2.96
N LEU A 506 12.62 -0.06 3.06
CA LEU A 506 13.66 -0.32 2.05
C LEU A 506 13.05 -1.13 0.89
N PHE A 507 12.42 -0.45 -0.07
CA PHE A 507 11.44 -1.08 -0.95
C PHE A 507 11.99 -1.47 -2.32
N ALA A 508 12.06 -2.77 -2.59
CA ALA A 508 12.35 -3.27 -3.93
C ALA A 508 11.07 -3.27 -4.82
N PRO A 509 11.10 -2.69 -6.04
CA PRO A 509 9.90 -2.45 -6.84
C PRO A 509 9.36 -3.70 -7.57
N THR A 510 9.67 -4.93 -7.11
CA THR A 510 9.14 -6.18 -7.68
C THR A 510 7.61 -6.26 -7.61
N VAL A 511 7.00 -5.50 -6.71
CA VAL A 511 5.57 -5.26 -6.58
C VAL A 511 5.29 -3.75 -6.40
N PRO A 512 4.08 -3.25 -6.67
CA PRO A 512 3.76 -1.83 -6.48
C PRO A 512 3.75 -1.41 -5.01
N PHE A 513 4.44 -0.30 -4.67
CA PHE A 513 4.45 0.23 -3.30
C PHE A 513 3.05 0.62 -2.81
N GLY A 514 2.24 1.29 -3.64
CA GLY A 514 0.88 1.68 -3.26
C GLY A 514 -0.05 0.51 -2.93
N GLN A 515 0.29 -0.71 -3.37
CA GLN A 515 -0.48 -1.92 -3.10
C GLN A 515 0.02 -2.68 -1.87
N TRP A 516 1.34 -2.72 -1.66
CA TRP A 516 2.01 -3.59 -0.67
C TRP A 516 2.81 -2.84 0.40
N GLY A 517 2.75 -1.51 0.44
CA GLY A 517 3.40 -0.71 1.48
C GLY A 517 2.73 -0.90 2.86
N PRO A 518 3.38 -0.44 3.93
CA PRO A 518 2.75 -0.33 5.26
C PRO A 518 1.44 0.46 5.16
N TYR A 519 0.36 -0.10 5.69
CA TYR A 519 -0.98 0.43 5.47
C TYR A 519 -1.39 1.38 6.60
N ARG A 520 -1.67 2.64 6.26
CA ARG A 520 -2.17 3.69 7.17
C ARG A 520 -1.28 3.94 8.41
N VAL A 521 0.03 3.85 8.25
CA VAL A 521 1.01 4.24 9.27
C VAL A 521 2.07 5.18 8.70
N PRO A 522 2.67 6.07 9.51
CA PRO A 522 3.75 6.94 9.07
C PRO A 522 4.87 6.11 8.43
N THR A 523 5.18 6.42 7.16
CA THR A 523 6.11 5.63 6.36
C THR A 523 7.00 6.52 5.52
N VAL A 524 8.31 6.26 5.55
CA VAL A 524 9.26 6.79 4.56
C VAL A 524 9.72 5.62 3.69
N ARG A 525 9.55 5.77 2.37
CA ARG A 525 9.99 4.79 1.39
C ARG A 525 11.37 5.17 0.86
N LEU A 526 12.33 4.25 0.95
CA LEU A 526 13.66 4.40 0.36
C LEU A 526 13.89 3.32 -0.71
N GLY A 527 14.83 3.58 -1.62
CA GLY A 527 15.17 2.71 -2.75
C GLY A 527 14.59 3.16 -4.09
N ALA A 528 15.26 2.78 -5.17
CA ALA A 528 14.94 3.25 -6.50
C ALA A 528 13.57 2.73 -6.98
N ALA A 529 12.72 3.63 -7.48
CA ALA A 529 11.40 3.29 -8.00
C ALA A 529 11.42 2.60 -9.37
N VAL A 530 12.56 2.62 -10.05
CA VAL A 530 12.75 2.05 -11.39
C VAL A 530 13.86 1.02 -11.32
N ALA A 531 13.54 -0.21 -11.69
CA ALA A 531 14.48 -1.33 -11.80
C ALA A 531 14.00 -2.28 -12.90
N GLY A 532 14.91 -3.08 -13.47
CA GLY A 532 14.56 -4.06 -14.52
C GLY A 532 13.56 -5.13 -14.08
N CYS A 533 13.44 -5.38 -12.77
CA CYS A 533 12.46 -6.30 -12.18
C CYS A 533 11.16 -5.61 -11.72
N ARG A 534 10.94 -4.34 -12.07
CA ARG A 534 9.77 -3.60 -11.62
C ARG A 534 8.48 -4.30 -12.05
N HIS A 535 7.60 -4.58 -11.09
CA HIS A 535 6.31 -5.26 -11.28
C HIS A 535 6.38 -6.67 -11.87
N THR A 536 7.56 -7.29 -11.96
CA THR A 536 7.71 -8.65 -12.49
C THR A 536 7.48 -9.74 -11.45
N ARG A 537 7.42 -9.37 -10.16
CA ARG A 537 7.39 -10.29 -9.01
C ARG A 537 8.59 -11.25 -8.95
N ALA A 538 9.72 -10.90 -9.57
CA ALA A 538 10.93 -11.71 -9.50
C ALA A 538 11.27 -12.08 -8.05
N THR A 539 11.50 -13.36 -7.79
CA THR A 539 11.85 -13.86 -6.45
C THR A 539 13.34 -13.77 -6.18
N THR A 540 14.13 -13.91 -7.24
CA THR A 540 15.58 -13.70 -7.30
C THR A 540 15.85 -12.43 -8.09
N CYS A 541 16.76 -11.57 -7.61
CA CYS A 541 17.08 -10.32 -8.29
C CYS A 541 17.75 -10.62 -9.64
N PRO A 542 17.18 -10.19 -10.79
CA PRO A 542 17.77 -10.43 -12.09
C PRO A 542 18.81 -9.39 -12.48
N VAL A 543 19.04 -8.36 -11.64
CA VAL A 543 19.91 -7.23 -11.94
C VAL A 543 21.18 -7.32 -11.07
N PRO A 544 22.38 -7.44 -11.65
CA PRO A 544 23.64 -7.49 -10.91
C PRO A 544 23.78 -6.31 -9.94
N GLY A 545 24.26 -6.59 -8.73
CA GLY A 545 24.52 -5.57 -7.70
C GLY A 545 23.30 -5.03 -6.98
N HIS A 546 22.07 -5.52 -7.26
CA HIS A 546 20.84 -5.11 -6.58
C HIS A 546 20.62 -3.57 -6.51
N PRO A 547 20.76 -2.84 -7.63
CA PRO A 547 20.92 -1.38 -7.63
C PRO A 547 19.72 -0.60 -7.08
N CYS A 548 18.54 -1.21 -6.98
CA CYS A 548 17.39 -0.55 -6.38
C CYS A 548 17.49 -0.39 -4.86
N LEU A 549 18.26 -1.25 -4.18
CA LEU A 549 18.49 -1.17 -2.73
C LEU A 549 19.93 -0.76 -2.41
N SER A 550 20.91 -1.23 -3.18
CA SER A 550 22.33 -0.97 -2.90
C SER A 550 22.75 0.50 -3.02
N GLY A 551 21.95 1.33 -3.69
CA GLY A 551 22.19 2.77 -3.79
C GLY A 551 21.54 3.61 -2.67
N ILE A 552 20.96 2.98 -1.65
CA ILE A 552 20.43 3.69 -0.48
C ILE A 552 21.61 4.09 0.40
N GLU A 553 21.73 5.38 0.70
CA GLU A 553 22.79 5.86 1.59
C GLU A 553 22.36 5.66 3.06
N PRO A 554 23.20 5.11 3.95
CA PRO A 554 22.87 4.94 5.36
C PRO A 554 22.40 6.24 6.06
N ALA A 555 22.94 7.39 5.64
CA ALA A 555 22.53 8.69 6.14
C ALA A 555 21.06 9.05 5.79
N GLU A 556 20.55 8.61 4.64
CA GLU A 556 19.13 8.78 4.28
C GLU A 556 18.22 7.99 5.22
N VAL A 557 18.68 6.83 5.70
CA VAL A 557 17.93 6.03 6.68
C VAL A 557 17.88 6.75 8.03
N VAL A 558 18.98 7.34 8.49
CA VAL A 558 19.01 8.15 9.72
C VAL A 558 18.04 9.32 9.62
N GLU A 559 18.06 10.04 8.49
CA GLU A 559 17.15 11.17 8.27
C GLU A 559 15.68 10.70 8.20
N ALA A 560 15.41 9.56 7.57
CA ALA A 560 14.07 8.98 7.54
C ALA A 560 13.55 8.62 8.95
N VAL A 561 14.40 8.02 9.80
CA VAL A 561 14.07 7.73 11.20
C VAL A 561 13.78 9.01 11.98
N ARG A 562 14.57 10.07 11.75
CA ARG A 562 14.37 11.39 12.37
C ARG A 562 13.03 12.03 11.93
N LEU A 563 12.71 11.98 10.64
CA LEU A 563 11.45 12.50 10.08
C LEU A 563 10.22 11.80 10.65
N LEU A 564 10.34 10.50 10.97
CA LEU A 564 9.27 9.72 11.60
C LEU A 564 9.13 9.96 13.11
N GLY A 565 9.95 10.85 13.69
CA GLY A 565 9.81 11.30 15.08
C GLY A 565 10.42 10.36 16.12
N ALA A 566 11.21 9.37 15.71
CA ALA A 566 11.96 8.53 16.65
C ALA A 566 13.14 9.35 17.23
N ALA A 567 13.05 9.71 18.51
CA ALA A 567 14.11 10.47 19.17
C ALA A 567 15.38 9.61 19.40
N PRO A 568 16.58 10.23 19.43
CA PRO A 568 17.79 9.56 19.91
C PRO A 568 17.55 9.02 21.31
N THR A 569 17.93 7.77 21.55
CA THR A 569 17.81 7.16 22.87
C THR A 569 19.18 7.23 23.49
N ALA A 570 19.35 8.08 24.53
CA ALA A 570 20.65 8.32 25.14
C ALA A 570 21.41 7.00 25.41
N PRO A 571 22.72 6.95 25.11
CA PRO A 571 23.48 5.72 25.32
C PRO A 571 23.49 5.39 26.83
N PRO A 572 23.46 4.10 27.21
CA PRO A 572 23.78 3.74 28.59
C PRO A 572 25.22 4.20 28.90
N PRO A 573 25.54 4.57 30.16
CA PRO A 573 26.92 4.81 30.54
C PRO A 573 27.73 3.55 30.22
N VAL A 574 28.83 3.72 29.49
CA VAL A 574 29.77 2.63 29.19
C VAL A 574 30.27 2.10 30.52
N ALA A 575 29.78 0.94 30.95
CA ALA A 575 30.42 0.20 32.02
C ALA A 575 31.78 -0.25 31.49
N ALA A 576 32.85 0.30 32.05
CA ALA A 576 34.20 -0.15 31.75
C ALA A 576 34.27 -1.67 31.95
N LEU A 577 34.60 -2.41 30.89
CA LEU A 577 34.98 -3.80 31.03
C LEU A 577 36.12 -3.87 32.07
N PRO A 578 36.04 -4.74 33.09
CA PRO A 578 37.16 -4.92 34.00
C PRO A 578 38.37 -5.38 33.18
N PRO A 579 39.59 -4.91 33.50
CA PRO A 579 40.78 -5.31 32.77
C PRO A 579 40.92 -6.83 32.82
N LEU A 580 41.14 -7.45 31.66
CA LEU A 580 41.50 -8.86 31.54
C LEU A 580 42.70 -9.13 32.46
N ALA A 581 42.51 -10.06 33.41
CA ALA A 581 43.59 -10.53 34.26
C ALA A 581 44.73 -11.12 33.40
N PRO A 582 46.00 -10.89 33.74
CA PRO A 582 47.12 -11.38 32.96
C PRO A 582 47.16 -12.91 33.00
N ALA A 583 47.36 -13.53 31.84
CA ALA A 583 47.57 -14.95 31.70
C ALA A 583 48.78 -15.40 32.54
N LEU A 584 48.54 -16.26 33.52
CA LEU A 584 49.61 -16.94 34.25
C LEU A 584 50.29 -17.93 33.30
N ALA A 585 51.58 -17.67 33.04
CA ALA A 585 52.49 -18.66 32.50
C ALA A 585 52.63 -19.81 33.49
N GLY A 586 52.39 -21.03 33.01
CA GLY A 586 52.59 -22.27 33.76
C GLY A 586 52.93 -23.39 32.78
N VAL A 587 54.21 -23.44 32.40
CA VAL A 587 54.83 -24.61 31.78
C VAL A 587 55.22 -25.53 32.93
N GLU A 588 54.66 -26.73 33.00
CA GLU A 588 55.25 -27.82 33.76
C GLU A 588 55.41 -29.06 32.87
N GLU A 589 56.65 -29.51 32.81
CA GLU A 589 57.17 -30.69 32.13
C GLU A 589 56.56 -31.97 32.73
N VAL A 590 56.12 -32.89 31.87
CA VAL A 590 55.92 -34.29 32.26
C VAL A 590 57.14 -35.08 31.78
N ARG A 591 58.01 -35.42 32.74
CA ARG A 591 58.96 -36.54 32.63
C ARG A 591 58.43 -37.70 33.48
N SER A 592 57.89 -38.74 32.85
CA SER A 592 58.23 -40.16 33.02
C SER A 592 57.34 -41.03 32.15
#